data_AF-A0A511MMK2-F1
#
_entry.id   AF-A0A511MMK2-F1
#
_cell.length_a   1.000
_cell.length_b   1.000
_cell.length_c   1.000
_cell.angle_alpha   90.00
_cell.angle_beta   90.00
_cell.angle_gamma   90.00
#
_symmetry.space_group_name_H-M   'P 1'
#
loop_
_entity.id
_entity.type
_entity.pdbx_description
1 polymer ?
#
loop_
_entity_poly.entity_id
_entity_poly.type
_entity_poly.pdbx_seq_one_letter_code
_entity_poly.pdbx_strand_id
1 'polypeptide(L)'
;MRRTALIVSALMVVTCGLMAVAGTAGAVDDKATCAAFNEAWTGLNNRLGALGGAGSFSELRGIYLDTAGELRVVADAADPGALKDALNTAAAHLSRLETATNLDDFDRVMGDPALTAALDVAGTPCGL
;
A
#
# COMPACT_ATOMS: atom_id res chain seq x y z
N MET A 1 -47.40 -5.69 46.07
CA MET A 1 -46.18 -6.47 45.76
C MET A 1 -45.43 -5.75 44.63
N ARG A 2 -44.12 -5.51 44.86
CA ARG A 2 -43.03 -5.17 43.93
C ARG A 2 -43.37 -4.53 42.56
N ARG A 3 -42.75 -3.37 42.27
CA ARG A 3 -41.91 -3.18 41.06
C ARG A 3 -41.14 -1.85 41.10
N THR A 4 -39.94 -1.98 41.64
CA THR A 4 -38.64 -1.47 41.18
C THR A 4 -38.63 -0.25 40.23
N ALA A 5 -38.03 0.83 40.72
CA ALA A 5 -37.52 1.94 39.94
C ALA A 5 -36.27 1.53 39.14
N LEU A 6 -36.17 1.98 37.89
CA LEU A 6 -34.90 2.10 37.18
C LEU A 6 -34.92 3.41 36.38
N ILE A 7 -34.11 4.36 36.86
CA ILE A 7 -33.72 5.57 36.15
C ILE A 7 -32.64 5.14 35.16
N VAL A 8 -32.89 5.31 33.86
CA VAL A 8 -31.82 5.32 32.85
C VAL A 8 -32.01 6.58 32.02
N SER A 9 -31.21 7.58 32.33
CA SER A 9 -30.97 8.74 31.48
C SER A 9 -30.13 8.30 30.29
N ALA A 10 -30.63 8.45 29.06
CA ALA A 10 -29.78 8.51 27.88
C ALA A 10 -30.51 9.20 26.71
N LEU A 11 -30.05 10.41 26.45
CA LEU A 11 -30.01 11.19 25.22
C LEU A 11 -31.08 10.94 24.14
N MET A 12 -31.80 12.02 23.83
CA MET A 12 -32.44 12.23 22.54
C MET A 12 -31.42 12.08 21.41
N VAL A 13 -31.55 11.02 20.61
CA VAL A 13 -30.95 10.95 19.28
C VAL A 13 -31.87 11.77 18.37
N VAL A 14 -31.47 13.00 18.07
CA VAL A 14 -32.03 13.77 16.96
C VAL A 14 -31.60 13.08 15.67
N THR A 15 -32.50 12.25 15.15
CA THR A 15 -32.42 11.69 13.80
C THR A 15 -32.73 12.77 12.78
N CYS A 16 -31.70 13.43 12.25
CA CYS A 16 -31.77 14.08 10.95
C CYS A 16 -30.53 13.73 10.14
N GLY A 17 -30.66 12.67 9.33
CA GLY A 17 -29.85 12.50 8.13
C GLY A 17 -28.50 11.79 8.29
N LEU A 18 -28.47 10.60 8.90
CA LEU A 18 -27.42 9.63 8.55
C LEU A 18 -28.07 8.52 7.71
N MET A 19 -27.86 8.58 6.40
CA MET A 19 -27.78 7.33 5.64
C MET A 19 -26.54 6.61 6.15
N ALA A 20 -26.73 5.68 7.08
CA ALA A 20 -25.69 4.73 7.42
C ALA A 20 -25.48 3.83 6.18
N VAL A 21 -24.56 4.25 5.31
CA VAL A 21 -23.91 3.30 4.41
C VAL A 21 -23.20 2.32 5.32
N ALA A 22 -23.62 1.06 5.29
CA ALA A 22 -22.86 -0.04 5.83
C ALA A 22 -21.56 -0.14 5.03
N GLY A 23 -20.56 0.67 5.42
CA GLY A 23 -19.20 0.55 4.92
C GLY A 23 -18.68 -0.79 5.37
N THR A 24 -18.42 -1.67 4.40
CA THR A 24 -17.76 -2.94 4.59
C THR A 24 -16.52 -2.75 5.47
N ALA A 25 -16.41 -3.54 6.54
CA ALA A 25 -15.21 -3.60 7.37
C ALA A 25 -14.01 -3.90 6.46
N GLY A 26 -13.07 -2.96 6.37
CA GLY A 26 -11.83 -3.11 5.59
C GLY A 26 -11.47 -1.95 4.65
N ALA A 27 -12.03 -0.74 4.85
CA ALA A 27 -11.61 0.44 4.12
C ALA A 27 -10.58 1.23 4.94
N VAL A 28 -9.33 1.30 4.47
CA VAL A 28 -8.28 2.13 5.06
C VAL A 28 -8.21 3.41 4.25
N ASP A 29 -8.48 4.54 4.90
CA ASP A 29 -8.39 5.89 4.31
C ASP A 29 -7.07 6.06 3.54
N ASP A 30 -7.11 6.75 2.40
CA ASP A 30 -5.96 6.99 1.52
C ASP A 30 -4.73 7.51 2.29
N LYS A 31 -4.93 8.26 3.37
CA LYS A 31 -3.83 8.72 4.24
C LYS A 31 -3.06 7.57 4.88
N ALA A 32 -3.76 6.55 5.38
CA ALA A 32 -3.14 5.40 6.00
C ALA A 32 -2.53 4.46 4.95
N THR A 33 -3.13 4.35 3.76
CA THR A 33 -2.50 3.69 2.61
C THR A 33 -1.20 4.39 2.21
N CYS A 34 -1.21 5.73 2.13
CA CYS A 34 -0.01 6.52 1.84
C CYS A 34 1.07 6.39 2.92
N ALA A 35 0.69 6.33 4.20
CA ALA A 35 1.66 6.09 5.27
C ALA A 35 2.37 4.73 5.11
N ALA A 36 1.61 3.68 4.81
CA ALA A 36 2.16 2.34 4.60
C ALA A 36 2.99 2.26 3.30
N PHE A 37 2.58 2.94 2.23
CA PHE A 37 3.36 3.05 1.00
C PHE A 37 4.70 3.77 1.25
N ASN A 38 4.68 4.90 1.96
CA ASN A 38 5.89 5.64 2.31
C ASN A 38 6.83 4.83 3.21
N GLU A 39 6.29 3.99 4.09
CA GLU A 39 7.07 3.05 4.91
C GLU A 39 7.77 2.00 4.03
N ALA A 40 7.05 1.36 3.11
CA ALA A 40 7.65 0.41 2.16
C ALA A 40 8.73 1.07 1.29
N TRP A 41 8.47 2.28 0.80
CA TRP A 41 9.42 3.06 0.01
C TRP A 41 10.68 3.43 0.82
N THR A 42 10.50 3.84 2.07
CA THR A 42 11.62 4.11 2.99
C THR A 42 12.41 2.83 3.27
N GLY A 43 11.72 1.69 3.47
CA GLY A 43 12.34 0.38 3.66
C GLY A 43 13.16 -0.06 2.46
N LEU A 44 12.68 0.13 1.23
CA LEU A 44 13.44 -0.06 -0.01
C LEU A 44 14.72 0.79 0.01
N ASN A 45 14.61 2.11 0.21
CA ASN A 45 15.75 3.01 0.18
C ASN A 45 16.79 2.67 1.27
N ASN A 46 16.34 2.27 2.46
CA ASN A 46 17.23 1.85 3.55
C ASN A 46 17.97 0.55 3.19
N ARG A 47 17.29 -0.44 2.61
CA ARG A 47 17.92 -1.69 2.15
C ARG A 47 18.95 -1.43 1.05
N LEU A 48 18.63 -0.55 0.09
CA LEU A 48 19.57 -0.14 -0.96
C LEU A 48 20.76 0.62 -0.39
N GLY A 49 20.54 1.55 0.54
CA GLY A 49 21.61 2.31 1.20
C GLY A 49 22.54 1.44 2.04
N ALA A 50 22.00 0.38 2.67
CA ALA A 50 22.77 -0.56 3.47
C ALA A 50 23.75 -1.42 2.66
N LEU A 51 23.61 -1.48 1.33
CA LEU A 51 24.55 -2.18 0.45
C LEU A 51 25.94 -1.53 0.44
N GLY A 52 26.04 -0.23 0.75
CA GLY A 52 27.32 0.49 0.83
C GLY A 52 28.09 0.59 -0.50
N GLY A 53 27.45 0.28 -1.63
CA GLY A 53 28.05 0.21 -2.96
C GLY A 53 27.10 -0.41 -3.97
N ALA A 54 27.63 -0.82 -5.13
CA ALA A 54 26.85 -1.59 -6.09
C ALA A 54 26.56 -2.99 -5.52
N GLY A 55 25.30 -3.27 -5.20
CA GLY A 55 24.86 -4.60 -4.76
C GLY A 55 25.01 -5.63 -5.87
N SER A 56 25.12 -6.91 -5.50
CA SER A 56 25.06 -7.97 -6.49
C SER A 56 23.67 -8.05 -7.14
N PHE A 57 23.60 -8.60 -8.35
CA PHE A 57 22.32 -8.85 -9.03
C PHE A 57 21.33 -9.61 -8.13
N SER A 58 21.79 -10.64 -7.42
CA SER A 58 20.92 -11.44 -6.55
C SER A 58 20.37 -10.64 -5.37
N GLU A 59 21.18 -9.76 -4.78
CA GLU A 59 20.75 -8.91 -3.67
C GLU A 59 19.75 -7.86 -4.12
N LEU A 60 20.05 -7.16 -5.23
CA LEU A 60 19.13 -6.17 -5.81
C LEU A 60 17.80 -6.82 -6.17
N ARG A 61 17.85 -7.94 -6.88
CA ARG A 61 16.67 -8.73 -7.23
C ARG A 61 15.84 -9.09 -6.00
N GLY A 62 16.47 -9.56 -4.93
CA GLY A 62 15.80 -9.88 -3.67
C GLY A 62 15.09 -8.66 -3.05
N ILE A 63 15.80 -7.54 -2.92
CA ILE A 63 15.26 -6.30 -2.32
C ILE A 63 14.01 -5.80 -3.07
N TYR A 64 14.04 -5.82 -4.41
CA TYR A 64 12.91 -5.38 -5.21
C TYR A 64 11.73 -6.37 -5.19
N LEU A 65 12.00 -7.67 -5.09
CA LEU A 65 10.95 -8.68 -4.91
C LEU A 65 10.28 -8.58 -3.54
N ASP A 66 11.05 -8.35 -2.49
CA ASP A 66 10.50 -8.09 -1.14
C ASP A 66 9.63 -6.83 -1.15
N THR A 67 10.11 -5.77 -1.80
CA THR A 67 9.32 -4.54 -1.98
C THR A 67 8.04 -4.80 -2.78
N ALA A 68 8.08 -5.64 -3.82
CA ALA A 68 6.87 -6.03 -4.54
C ALA A 68 5.86 -6.71 -3.62
N GLY A 69 6.32 -7.54 -2.68
CA GLY A 69 5.48 -8.14 -1.64
C GLY A 69 4.85 -7.08 -0.72
N GLU A 70 5.64 -6.14 -0.24
CA GLU A 70 5.16 -5.03 0.60
C GLU A 70 4.12 -4.18 -0.13
N LEU A 71 4.35 -3.82 -1.39
CA LEU A 71 3.39 -3.06 -2.19
C LEU A 71 2.06 -3.80 -2.40
N ARG A 72 2.08 -5.14 -2.55
CA ARG A 72 0.83 -5.93 -2.58
C ARG A 72 0.09 -5.88 -1.26
N VAL A 73 0.79 -5.99 -0.14
CA VAL A 73 0.15 -5.90 1.19
C VAL A 73 -0.50 -4.54 1.39
N VAL A 74 0.19 -3.46 0.98
CA VAL A 74 -0.39 -2.11 1.01
C VAL A 74 -1.60 -2.02 0.08
N ALA A 75 -1.49 -2.53 -1.14
CA ALA A 75 -2.58 -2.53 -2.10
C ALA A 75 -3.78 -3.32 -1.56
N ASP A 76 -3.60 -4.48 -0.93
CA ASP A 76 -4.67 -5.32 -0.38
C ASP A 76 -5.46 -4.59 0.71
N ALA A 77 -4.79 -3.79 1.53
CA ALA A 77 -5.39 -2.96 2.57
C ALA A 77 -6.01 -1.64 2.05
N ALA A 78 -5.64 -1.19 0.85
CA ALA A 78 -6.09 0.06 0.27
C ALA A 78 -7.54 0.01 -0.24
N ASP A 79 -8.20 1.17 -0.19
CA ASP A 79 -9.50 1.39 -0.78
C ASP A 79 -9.48 1.19 -2.31
N PRO A 80 -10.58 0.71 -2.93
CA PRO A 80 -10.67 0.63 -4.37
C PRO A 80 -10.48 2.00 -5.01
N GLY A 81 -9.56 2.10 -5.97
CA GLY A 81 -9.27 3.34 -6.66
C GLY A 81 -7.88 3.36 -7.30
N ALA A 82 -7.51 4.53 -7.83
CA ALA A 82 -6.29 4.70 -8.61
C ALA A 82 -5.01 4.34 -7.83
N LEU A 83 -4.96 4.63 -6.52
CA LEU A 83 -3.81 4.31 -5.68
C LEU A 83 -3.62 2.79 -5.56
N LYS A 84 -4.68 2.04 -5.24
CA LYS A 84 -4.66 0.58 -5.20
C LYS A 84 -4.25 -0.03 -6.55
N ASP A 85 -4.79 0.47 -7.65
CA ASP A 85 -4.48 -0.01 -9.00
C ASP A 85 -3.01 0.24 -9.37
N ALA A 86 -2.48 1.42 -9.01
CA ALA A 86 -1.09 1.78 -9.21
C ALA A 86 -0.14 0.89 -8.39
N LEU A 87 -0.44 0.68 -7.10
CA LEU A 87 0.34 -0.21 -6.24
C LEU A 87 0.37 -1.65 -6.76
N ASN A 88 -0.79 -2.18 -7.18
CA ASN A 88 -0.87 -3.51 -7.78
C ASN A 88 -0.07 -3.62 -9.07
N THR A 89 -0.11 -2.58 -9.92
CA THR A 89 0.65 -2.52 -11.16
C THR A 89 2.15 -2.49 -10.87
N ALA A 90 2.60 -1.62 -9.97
CA ALA A 90 4.01 -1.56 -9.56
C ALA A 90 4.50 -2.91 -9.01
N ALA A 91 3.73 -3.53 -8.11
CA ALA A 91 4.06 -4.84 -7.56
C ALA A 91 4.13 -5.95 -8.63
N ALA A 92 3.17 -5.98 -9.56
CA ALA A 92 3.16 -6.93 -10.66
C ALA A 92 4.39 -6.75 -11.57
N HIS A 93 4.75 -5.50 -11.88
CA HIS A 93 5.92 -5.19 -12.67
C HIS A 93 7.21 -5.67 -11.99
N LEU A 94 7.39 -5.36 -10.71
CA LEU A 94 8.56 -5.79 -9.93
C LEU A 94 8.63 -7.32 -9.76
N SER A 95 7.49 -8.00 -9.68
CA SER A 95 7.46 -9.48 -9.57
C SER A 95 7.97 -10.19 -10.82
N ARG A 96 8.03 -9.51 -11.97
CA ARG A 96 8.71 -10.06 -13.16
C ARG A 96 10.19 -10.33 -12.92
N LEU A 97 10.79 -9.72 -11.89
CA LEU A 97 12.15 -10.06 -11.45
C LEU A 97 12.28 -11.51 -10.95
N GLU A 98 11.20 -12.23 -10.65
CA GLU A 98 11.25 -13.66 -10.30
C GLU A 98 11.84 -14.51 -11.43
N THR A 99 11.70 -14.08 -12.69
CA THR A 99 12.23 -14.79 -13.85
C THR A 99 13.49 -14.15 -14.42
N ALA A 100 13.93 -13.01 -13.87
CA ALA A 100 15.17 -12.37 -14.27
C ALA A 100 16.37 -13.25 -13.91
N THR A 101 17.29 -13.43 -14.87
CA THR A 101 18.48 -14.28 -14.70
C THR A 101 19.79 -13.51 -14.67
N ASN A 102 19.77 -12.25 -15.10
CA ASN A 102 20.93 -11.38 -15.25
C ASN A 102 20.53 -9.91 -15.11
N LEU A 103 21.53 -9.02 -15.18
CA LEU A 103 21.33 -7.57 -15.08
C LEU A 103 20.54 -6.98 -16.26
N ASP A 104 20.68 -7.51 -17.47
CA ASP A 104 19.91 -6.99 -18.62
C ASP A 104 18.40 -7.26 -18.45
N ASP A 105 18.02 -8.41 -17.88
CA ASP A 105 16.64 -8.72 -17.53
C ASP A 105 16.11 -7.80 -16.41
N PHE A 106 16.95 -7.56 -15.40
CA PHE A 106 16.65 -6.64 -14.32
C PHE A 106 16.42 -5.22 -14.83
N ASP A 107 17.35 -4.69 -15.63
CA ASP A 107 17.29 -3.35 -16.19
C ASP A 107 16.10 -3.19 -17.13
N ARG A 108 15.71 -4.23 -17.86
CA ARG A 108 14.48 -4.22 -18.68
C ARG A 108 13.23 -4.05 -17.83
N VAL A 109 13.15 -4.70 -16.67
CA VAL A 109 12.01 -4.57 -15.76
C VAL A 109 12.02 -3.19 -15.09
N MET A 110 13.17 -2.75 -14.60
CA MET A 110 13.32 -1.47 -13.89
C MET A 110 13.18 -0.26 -14.80
N GLY A 111 13.60 -0.38 -16.06
CA GLY A 111 13.47 0.64 -17.09
C GLY A 111 12.11 0.64 -17.80
N ASP A 112 11.16 -0.21 -17.38
CA ASP A 112 9.82 -0.25 -17.97
C ASP A 112 9.06 1.05 -17.64
N PRO A 113 8.62 1.83 -18.65
CA PRO A 113 7.93 3.09 -18.41
C PRO A 113 6.61 2.90 -17.65
N ALA A 114 5.97 1.74 -17.75
CA ALA A 114 4.74 1.45 -17.00
C ALA A 114 5.00 1.25 -15.51
N LEU A 115 6.16 0.69 -15.12
CA LEU A 115 6.57 0.64 -13.72
C LEU A 115 6.79 2.05 -13.17
N THR A 116 7.51 2.89 -13.92
CA THR A 116 7.77 4.28 -13.52
C THR A 116 6.48 5.06 -13.37
N ALA A 117 5.56 4.96 -14.34
CA ALA A 117 4.26 5.62 -14.27
C ALA A 117 3.40 5.13 -13.09
N ALA A 118 3.41 3.83 -12.80
CA ALA A 118 2.68 3.30 -11.65
C ALA A 118 3.22 3.82 -10.32
N LEU A 119 4.55 3.89 -10.16
CA LEU A 119 5.17 4.44 -8.96
C LEU A 119 4.91 5.95 -8.83
N ASP A 120 4.89 6.70 -9.94
CA ASP A 120 4.55 8.13 -9.95
C ASP A 120 3.09 8.38 -9.54
N VAL A 121 2.16 7.59 -10.07
CA VAL A 121 0.73 7.65 -9.69
C VAL A 121 0.52 7.25 -8.23
N ALA A 122 1.30 6.30 -7.71
CA ALA A 122 1.25 5.93 -6.30
C ALA A 122 1.90 7.00 -5.40
N GLY A 123 2.98 7.64 -5.83
CA GLY A 123 3.76 8.62 -5.07
C GLY A 123 3.16 10.02 -5.01
N THR A 124 2.63 10.51 -6.13
CA THR A 124 2.04 11.86 -6.24
C THR A 124 1.00 12.17 -5.14
N PRO A 125 -0.02 11.33 -4.88
CA PRO A 125 -0.99 11.59 -3.81
C PRO A 125 -0.38 11.46 -2.41
N CYS A 126 0.73 10.73 -2.26
CA CYS A 126 1.39 10.45 -0.98
C CYS A 126 2.55 11.40 -0.65
N GLY A 127 2.85 12.35 -1.54
CA GLY A 127 3.87 13.39 -1.34
C GLY A 127 5.31 12.90 -1.52
N LEU A 128 5.52 11.86 -2.34
CA LEU A 128 6.83 11.36 -2.76
C LEU A 128 7.34 12.01 -4.04
#